data_AF-A0A519L5E0-F1
#
_entry.id   AF-A0A519L5E0-F1
#
_cell.length_a   1.000
_cell.length_b   1.000
_cell.length_c   1.000
_cell.angle_alpha   90.00
_cell.angle_beta   90.00
_cell.angle_gamma   90.00
#
_symmetry.space_group_name_H-M   'P 1'
#
loop_
_entity.id
_entity.type
_entity.pdbx_description
1 polymer ?
#
loop_
_entity_poly.entity_id
_entity_poly.type
_entity_poly.pdbx_seq_one_letter_code
_entity_poly.pdbx_strand_id
1 'polypeptide(L)' 'MAFDAQTHRDAPLSDAALAQLFTEARTRNGWTDRPVPEALLRKLYDLTKFGPTAVNNTPARFVFVTSPEAKARLVPL' A
#
# COMPACT_ATOMS: atom_id res chain seq x y z
N MET A 1 -14.32 25.92 -21.42
CA MET A 1 -14.92 24.70 -20.83
C MET A 1 -14.54 24.71 -19.36
N ALA A 2 -15.52 24.70 -18.46
CA ALA A 2 -15.31 24.92 -17.03
C ALA A 2 -14.64 23.70 -16.38
N PHE A 3 -13.38 23.87 -15.97
CA PHE A 3 -12.66 22.90 -15.12
C PHE A 3 -12.87 23.18 -13.62
N ASP A 4 -13.62 24.23 -13.26
CA ASP A 4 -13.79 24.72 -11.89
C ASP A 4 -15.06 24.20 -11.20
N ALA A 5 -15.39 22.92 -11.39
CA ALA A 5 -16.28 22.24 -10.45
C ALA A 5 -15.39 21.56 -9.42
N GLN A 6 -15.18 22.22 -8.27
CA GLN A 6 -14.43 21.67 -7.14
C GLN A 6 -14.97 20.27 -6.82
N THR A 7 -14.18 19.24 -7.11
CA THR A 7 -14.60 17.87 -6.88
C THR A 7 -14.19 17.47 -5.46
N HIS A 8 -14.76 16.39 -4.93
CA HIS A 8 -14.34 15.79 -3.65
C HIS A 8 -12.82 15.52 -3.55
N ARG A 9 -12.07 15.59 -4.66
CA ARG A 9 -10.61 15.42 -4.71
C ARG A 9 -9.83 16.61 -4.13
N ASP A 10 -10.45 17.80 -4.10
CA ASP A 10 -9.81 19.02 -3.61
C ASP A 10 -10.14 19.29 -2.14
N ALA A 11 -10.99 18.45 -1.54
CA ALA A 11 -11.28 18.48 -0.12
C ALA A 11 -10.19 17.72 0.66
N PRO A 12 -9.70 18.26 1.79
CA PRO A 12 -8.74 17.55 2.63
C PRO A 12 -9.35 16.26 3.17
N LEU A 13 -8.48 15.25 3.37
CA LEU A 13 -8.85 14.05 4.11
C LEU A 13 -9.19 14.42 5.56
N SER A 14 -10.02 13.59 6.22
CA SER A 14 -10.31 13.78 7.64
C SER A 14 -9.05 13.60 8.49
N ASP A 15 -9.00 14.28 9.64
CA ASP A 15 -7.91 14.13 10.60
C ASP A 15 -7.69 12.67 11.02
N ALA A 16 -8.77 11.89 11.15
CA ALA A 16 -8.69 10.47 11.46
C ALA A 16 -7.97 9.67 10.36
N ALA A 17 -8.21 9.99 9.08
CA ALA A 17 -7.50 9.34 7.97
C ALA A 17 -6.02 9.76 7.93
N LEU A 18 -5.73 11.03 8.18
CA LEU A 18 -4.36 11.54 8.27
C LEU A 18 -3.58 10.92 9.45
N ALA A 19 -4.25 10.73 10.59
CA ALA A 19 -3.69 10.05 11.76
C ALA A 19 -3.34 8.59 11.44
N GLN A 20 -4.28 7.86 10.85
CA GLN A 20 -4.09 6.46 10.47
C GLN A 20 -2.95 6.28 9.45
N LEU A 21 -2.80 7.19 8.49
CA LEU A 21 -1.81 7.07 7.42
C LEU A 21 -0.43 7.63 7.81
N PHE A 22 -0.35 8.70 8.62
CA PHE A 22 0.88 9.46 8.79
C PHE A 22 1.23 9.80 10.25
N THR A 23 0.40 10.57 10.96
CA THR A 23 0.84 11.21 12.23
C THR A 23 0.87 10.24 13.41
N GLU A 24 -0.03 9.25 13.43
CA GLU A 24 -0.07 8.19 14.46
C GLU A 24 0.46 6.85 13.96
N ALA A 25 0.64 6.68 12.64
CA ALA A 25 1.28 5.49 12.08
C ALA A 25 2.69 5.29 12.66
N ARG A 26 3.01 4.05 13.07
CA ARG A 26 4.34 3.67 13.61
C ARG A 26 4.82 2.39 12.95
N THR A 27 6.14 2.31 12.73
CA THR A 27 6.79 1.08 12.26
C THR A 27 6.56 -0.05 13.26
N ARG A 28 6.07 -1.20 12.77
CA ARG A 28 5.86 -2.40 13.58
C ARG A 28 7.16 -3.23 13.58
N ASN A 29 7.70 -3.48 14.77
CA ASN A 29 8.92 -4.29 14.96
C ASN A 29 8.63 -5.75 15.34
N GLY A 30 7.36 -6.12 15.53
CA GLY A 30 6.95 -7.47 15.93
C GLY A 30 5.76 -7.95 15.10
N TRP A 31 5.75 -9.26 14.82
CA TRP A 31 4.75 -9.92 13.98
C TRP A 31 4.24 -11.18 14.67
N THR A 32 2.96 -11.49 14.46
CA THR A 32 2.36 -12.76 14.90
C THR A 32 2.44 -13.80 13.79
N ASP A 33 2.28 -15.08 14.12
CA ASP A 33 2.23 -16.16 13.12
C ASP A 33 0.93 -16.20 12.30
N ARG A 34 0.00 -15.27 12.53
CA ARG A 34 -1.24 -15.16 11.76
C ARG A 34 -0.94 -14.94 10.27
N PRO A 35 -1.39 -15.84 9.37
CA PRO A 35 -1.17 -15.65 7.95
C PRO A 35 -1.98 -14.46 7.42
N VAL A 36 -1.40 -13.74 6.46
CA VAL A 36 -2.10 -12.71 5.68
C VAL A 36 -2.86 -13.41 4.55
N PRO A 37 -4.20 -13.32 4.48
CA PRO A 37 -4.96 -13.94 3.40
C PRO A 37 -4.57 -13.37 2.03
N GLU A 38 -4.53 -14.22 1.01
CA GLU A 38 -4.21 -13.81 -0.36
C GLU A 38 -5.12 -12.69 -0.88
N ALA A 39 -6.42 -12.76 -0.55
CA ALA A 39 -7.39 -11.73 -0.93
C ALA A 39 -7.01 -10.33 -0.39
N LEU A 40 -6.39 -10.26 0.79
CA LEU A 40 -5.92 -9.00 1.36
C LEU A 40 -4.67 -8.47 0.62
N LEU A 41 -3.77 -9.36 0.20
CA LEU A 41 -2.62 -8.99 -0.63
C LEU A 41 -3.04 -8.46 -2.00
N ARG A 42 -4.06 -9.08 -2.62
CA ARG A 42 -4.65 -8.60 -3.87
C ARG A 42 -5.28 -7.22 -3.69
N LYS A 43 -6.08 -7.04 -2.64
CA LYS A 43 -6.69 -5.74 -2.30
C LYS A 43 -5.64 -4.65 -2.07
N LEU A 44 -4.53 -4.99 -1.41
CA LEU A 44 -3.40 -4.08 -1.23
C LEU A 44 -2.83 -3.66 -2.60
N TYR A 45 -2.48 -4.63 -3.45
CA TYR A 45 -1.95 -4.34 -4.78
C TYR A 45 -2.91 -3.51 -5.64
N ASP A 46 -4.20 -3.80 -5.59
CA ASP A 46 -5.22 -3.06 -6.35
C ASP A 46 -5.27 -1.57 -5.99
N LEU A 47 -4.91 -1.21 -4.75
CA LEU A 47 -4.74 0.19 -4.34
C LEU A 47 -3.35 0.71 -4.72
N THR A 48 -2.28 -0.05 -4.43
CA THR A 48 -0.89 0.37 -4.64
C THR A 48 -0.57 0.66 -6.11
N LYS A 49 -1.15 -0.08 -7.06
CA LYS A 49 -0.88 0.08 -8.50
C LYS A 49 -1.27 1.45 -9.06
N PHE A 50 -2.09 2.22 -8.36
CA PHE A 50 -2.48 3.58 -8.74
C PHE A 50 -1.55 4.66 -8.20
N GLY A 51 -0.47 4.29 -7.50
CA GLY A 51 0.57 5.24 -7.08
C GLY A 51 1.15 5.96 -8.30
N PRO A 52 1.24 7.31 -8.30
CA PRO A 52 1.74 8.05 -9.44
C PRO A 52 3.23 7.74 -9.66
N THR A 53 3.62 7.55 -10.92
CA THR A 53 5.01 7.37 -11.32
C THR A 53 5.39 8.38 -12.39
N ALA A 54 6.70 8.59 -12.59
CA ALA A 54 7.20 9.48 -13.64
C ALA A 54 6.59 9.07 -14.98
N VAL A 55 5.96 10.03 -15.68
CA VAL A 55 5.27 9.80 -16.97
C VAL A 55 4.34 8.59 -16.97
N ASN A 56 3.76 8.23 -15.82
CA ASN A 56 2.89 7.06 -15.64
C ASN A 56 3.50 5.75 -16.17
N ASN A 57 4.83 5.60 -16.10
CA ASN A 57 5.55 4.46 -16.66
C ASN A 57 5.35 3.14 -15.89
N THR A 58 4.81 3.15 -14.67
CA THR A 58 4.47 1.95 -13.88
C THR A 58 5.56 0.85 -13.81
N PRO A 59 6.81 1.18 -13.45
CA PRO A 59 7.95 0.26 -13.59
C PRO A 59 8.01 -0.77 -12.45
N ALA A 60 7.27 -0.55 -11.37
CA ALA A 60 7.31 -1.42 -10.19
C ALA A 60 6.92 -2.87 -10.54
N ARG A 61 7.60 -3.82 -9.90
CA ARG A 61 7.30 -5.25 -9.96
C ARG A 61 7.18 -5.75 -8.53
N PHE A 62 6.06 -6.40 -8.23
CA PHE A 62 5.75 -6.86 -6.88
C PHE A 62 5.72 -8.39 -6.86
N VAL A 63 6.42 -8.97 -5.89
CA VAL A 63 6.39 -10.41 -5.60
C VAL A 63 6.00 -10.58 -4.14
N PHE A 64 4.85 -11.22 -3.90
CA PHE A 64 4.41 -11.54 -2.53
C PHE A 64 4.95 -12.91 -2.13
N VAL A 65 5.88 -12.92 -1.17
CA VAL A 65 6.51 -14.15 -0.67
C VAL A 65 5.76 -14.63 0.58
N THR A 66 4.92 -15.65 0.41
CA THR A 66 4.01 -16.11 1.48
C THR A 66 4.40 -17.45 2.09
N SER A 67 5.03 -18.34 1.32
CA SER A 67 5.37 -19.69 1.78
C SER A 67 6.60 -19.71 2.70
N PRO A 68 6.68 -20.65 3.66
CA PRO A 68 7.87 -20.80 4.52
C PRO A 68 9.15 -21.04 3.73
N GLU A 69 9.10 -21.87 2.68
CA GLU A 69 10.25 -22.24 1.86
C GLU A 69 10.79 -21.04 1.09
N ALA A 70 9.90 -20.23 0.52
CA ALA A 70 10.28 -19.04 -0.22
C ALA A 70 10.84 -17.95 0.71
N LYS A 71 10.31 -17.82 1.94
CA LYS A 71 10.88 -16.94 2.97
C LYS A 71 12.25 -17.41 3.41
N ALA A 72 12.44 -18.71 3.65
CA ALA A 72 13.73 -19.29 4.04
C ALA A 72 14.84 -19.00 3.02
N ARG A 73 14.50 -18.94 1.73
CA ARG A 73 15.43 -18.54 0.66
C ARG A 73 15.90 -17.08 0.74
N LEU A 74 15.14 -16.20 1.41
CA LEU A 74 15.46 -14.77 1.55
C LEU A 74 16.17 -14.41 2.85
N VAL A 75 16.13 -15.28 3.87
CA VAL A 75 16.87 -15.10 5.14
C VAL A 75 18.38 -14.89 4.97
N PRO A 76 19.09 -15.51 4.00
CA PRO A 76 20.54 -15.35 3.85
C PRO A 76 20.98 -14.04 3.18
N LEU A 77 20.05 -13.18 2.73
CA LEU A 77 20.32 -11.87 2.11
C LEU A 77 20.39 -10.78 3.18
#